data_AF-A0A538G574-F1
#
_entry.id   AF-A0A538G574-F1
#
_cell.length_a   1.000
_cell.length_b   1.000
_cell.length_c   1.000
_cell.angle_alpha   90.00
_cell.angle_beta   90.00
_cell.angle_gamma   90.00
#
_symmetry.space_group_name_H-M   'P 1'
#
loop_
_entity.id
_entity.type
_entity.pdbx_description
1 polymer ?
#
loop_
_entity_poly.entity_id
_entity_poly.type
_entity_poly.pdbx_seq_one_letter_code
_entity_poly.pdbx_strand_id
1 'polypeptide(L)'
;DHAHEDERVIEVHPEVSFCELAHRPLPSKHGAHGLSERRLLLEQAGIDPPASVPRIAEPDLLDATVAAWTATRYALGKAVPLPEGHRERIGAIWR
;
A
#
# COMPACT_ATOMS: atom_id res chain seq x y z
N ASP A 1 3.97 20.72 -7.51
CA ASP A 1 5.39 21.16 -7.44
C ASP A 1 6.11 20.66 -6.19
N HIS A 2 5.59 20.86 -4.97
CA HIS A 2 6.27 20.40 -3.73
C HIS A 2 6.59 18.89 -3.62
N ALA A 3 5.81 18.00 -4.25
CA ALA A 3 6.06 16.56 -4.17
C ALA A 3 7.38 16.14 -4.83
N HIS A 4 7.77 16.81 -5.93
CA HIS A 4 9.03 16.54 -6.62
C HIS A 4 10.25 16.98 -5.79
N GLU A 5 10.09 18.03 -4.97
CA GLU A 5 11.17 18.61 -4.17
C GLU A 5 11.33 17.94 -2.79
N ASP A 6 10.25 17.47 -2.18
CA ASP A 6 10.29 16.86 -0.85
C ASP A 6 10.60 15.36 -0.93
N GLU A 7 11.83 14.98 -0.54
CA GLU A 7 12.34 13.60 -0.54
C GLU A 7 11.48 12.60 0.27
N ARG A 8 10.58 13.08 1.14
CA ARG A 8 9.70 12.23 1.95
C ARG A 8 8.43 11.80 1.22
N VAL A 9 8.06 12.43 0.10
CA VAL A 9 6.80 12.21 -0.64
C VAL A 9 6.94 11.17 -1.77
N ILE A 10 6.53 9.92 -1.57
CA ILE A 10 6.60 8.90 -2.62
C ILE A 10 5.23 8.62 -3.24
N GLU A 11 5.21 8.07 -4.46
CA GLU A 11 3.99 7.52 -5.06
C GLU A 11 3.81 6.04 -4.69
N VAL A 12 2.59 5.66 -4.33
CA VAL A 12 2.20 4.28 -3.97
C VAL A 12 0.85 3.95 -4.58
N HIS A 13 0.61 2.67 -4.87
CA HIS A 13 -0.67 2.19 -5.40
C HIS A 13 -1.16 1.02 -4.57
N PRO A 14 -2.32 1.13 -3.89
CA PRO A 14 -2.78 0.10 -2.95
C PRO A 14 -2.85 -1.31 -3.53
N GLU A 15 -3.32 -1.45 -4.77
CA GLU A 15 -3.41 -2.78 -5.40
C GLU A 15 -2.03 -3.40 -5.66
N VAL A 16 -1.03 -2.58 -5.97
CA VAL A 16 0.34 -3.05 -6.19
C VAL A 16 0.99 -3.37 -4.85
N SER A 17 0.80 -2.52 -3.83
CA SER A 17 1.26 -2.76 -2.47
C SER A 17 0.66 -4.03 -1.86
N PHE A 18 -0.63 -4.30 -2.08
CA PHE A 18 -1.24 -5.56 -1.65
C PHE A 18 -0.72 -6.76 -2.42
N CYS A 19 -0.48 -6.64 -3.73
CA CYS A 19 0.14 -7.73 -4.49
C CYS A 19 1.55 -8.04 -3.99
N GLU A 20 2.30 -7.00 -3.62
CA GLU A 20 3.63 -7.12 -3.03
C GLU A 20 3.58 -7.78 -1.65
N LEU A 21 2.63 -7.37 -0.80
CA LEU A 21 2.43 -7.97 0.52
C LEU A 21 1.99 -9.44 0.43
N ALA A 22 1.13 -9.77 -0.54
CA ALA A 22 0.61 -11.13 -0.74
C ALA A 22 1.53 -12.04 -1.55
N HIS A 23 2.53 -11.48 -2.24
CA HIS A 23 3.32 -12.14 -3.29
C HIS A 23 2.48 -12.80 -4.40
N ARG A 24 1.26 -12.28 -4.63
CA ARG A 24 0.33 -12.73 -5.68
C ARG A 24 -0.74 -11.67 -5.97
N PRO A 25 -1.41 -11.70 -7.14
CA PRO A 25 -2.62 -10.92 -7.37
C PRO A 25 -3.73 -11.27 -6.37
N LEU A 26 -4.52 -10.27 -6.00
CA LEU A 26 -5.69 -10.44 -5.15
C LEU A 26 -7.00 -10.26 -5.94
N PRO A 27 -8.10 -10.90 -5.50
CA PRO A 27 -9.44 -10.59 -5.97
C PRO A 27 -9.79 -9.12 -5.77
N SER A 28 -10.81 -8.65 -6.49
CA SER A 28 -11.27 -7.26 -6.42
C SER A 28 -11.63 -6.83 -5.00
N LYS A 29 -11.22 -5.60 -4.63
CA LYS A 29 -11.57 -4.97 -3.34
C LYS A 29 -13.04 -4.59 -3.21
N HIS A 30 -13.84 -4.69 -4.27
CA HIS A 30 -15.28 -4.42 -4.22
C HIS A 30 -16.09 -5.65 -3.77
N GLY A 31 -15.47 -6.83 -3.68
CA GLY A 31 -16.10 -8.05 -3.16
C GLY A 31 -15.68 -8.33 -1.73
N ALA A 32 -16.60 -8.90 -0.93
CA ALA A 32 -16.35 -9.25 0.47
C ALA A 32 -15.09 -10.12 0.65
N HIS A 33 -14.91 -11.13 -0.20
CA HIS A 33 -13.72 -11.99 -0.17
C HIS A 33 -12.41 -11.20 -0.33
N GLY A 34 -12.36 -10.25 -1.28
CA GLY A 34 -11.17 -9.44 -1.52
C GLY A 34 -10.87 -8.48 -0.36
N LEU A 35 -11.88 -7.98 0.34
CA LEU A 35 -11.69 -7.15 1.54
C LEU A 35 -11.18 -7.97 2.71
N SER A 36 -11.79 -9.15 2.96
CA SER A 36 -11.36 -10.04 4.03
C SER A 36 -9.92 -10.54 3.84
N GLU A 37 -9.51 -10.89 2.61
CA GLU A 37 -8.11 -11.27 2.33
C GLU A 37 -7.13 -10.12 2.60
N ARG A 38 -7.47 -8.88 2.19
CA ARG A 38 -6.62 -7.71 2.43
C ARG A 38 -6.43 -7.42 3.91
N ARG A 39 -7.51 -7.51 4.69
CA ARG A 39 -7.45 -7.36 6.16
C ARG A 39 -6.57 -8.44 6.79
N LEU A 40 -6.78 -9.71 6.44
CA LEU A 40 -5.96 -10.82 6.95
C LEU A 40 -4.46 -10.64 6.62
N LEU A 41 -4.13 -10.17 5.43
CA LEU A 41 -2.74 -9.91 5.02
C LEU A 41 -2.09 -8.82 5.87
N LEU A 42 -2.81 -7.74 6.18
CA LEU A 42 -2.32 -6.69 7.06
C LEU A 42 -2.08 -7.23 8.48
N GLU A 43 -3.01 -8.02 9.00
CA GLU A 43 -2.87 -8.67 10.31
C GLU A 43 -1.66 -9.61 10.35
N GLN A 44 -1.45 -10.42 9.30
CA GLN A 44 -0.28 -11.28 9.13
C GLN A 44 1.03 -10.48 9.01
N ALA A 45 0.97 -9.26 8.47
CA ALA A 45 2.09 -8.32 8.46
C ALA A 45 2.34 -7.66 9.83
N GLY A 46 1.56 -8.00 10.86
CA GLY A 46 1.64 -7.42 12.20
C GLY A 46 0.96 -6.06 12.32
N ILE A 47 0.10 -5.69 11.37
CA ILE A 47 -0.68 -4.44 11.38
C ILE A 47 -2.12 -4.81 11.65
N ASP A 48 -2.66 -4.41 12.80
CA ASP A 48 -4.07 -4.60 13.13
C ASP A 48 -4.86 -3.33 12.77
N PRO A 49 -5.58 -3.29 11.62
CA PRO A 49 -6.36 -2.13 11.24
C PRO A 49 -7.63 -2.09 12.11
N PRO A 50 -8.07 -0.91 12.57
CA PRO A 50 -9.30 -0.81 13.36
C PRO A 50 -10.48 -1.45 12.61
N ALA A 51 -11.41 -2.05 13.36
CA ALA A 51 -12.58 -2.70 12.77
C ALA A 51 -13.43 -1.73 11.93
N SER A 52 -13.51 -0.47 12.35
CA SER A 52 -14.12 0.62 11.56
C SER A 52 -13.55 1.97 12.00
N VAL A 53 -13.61 2.95 11.09
CA VAL A 53 -13.29 4.35 11.39
C VAL A 53 -14.48 5.21 10.94
N PRO A 54 -15.01 6.10 11.80
CA PRO A 54 -16.14 6.95 11.42
C PRO A 54 -15.87 7.73 10.13
N ARG A 55 -16.83 7.67 9.19
CA ARG A 55 -16.80 8.34 7.87
C ARG A 55 -15.77 7.83 6.87
N ILE A 56 -15.09 6.72 7.16
CA ILE A 56 -14.14 6.09 6.23
C ILE A 56 -14.69 4.72 5.83
N ALA A 57 -14.78 4.46 4.53
CA ALA A 57 -15.18 3.15 4.05
C ALA A 57 -14.06 2.13 4.30
N GLU A 58 -14.42 0.87 4.55
CA GLU A 58 -13.42 -0.18 4.79
C GLU A 58 -12.35 -0.30 3.68
N PRO A 59 -12.69 -0.25 2.37
CA PRO A 59 -11.67 -0.29 1.32
C PRO A 59 -10.64 0.84 1.45
N ASP A 60 -11.08 2.06 1.76
CA ASP A 60 -10.20 3.23 1.90
C ASP A 60 -9.31 3.11 3.13
N LEU A 61 -9.84 2.56 4.23
CA LEU A 61 -9.05 2.26 5.43
C LEU A 61 -7.93 1.26 5.12
N LEU A 62 -8.26 0.17 4.42
CA LEU A 62 -7.28 -0.87 4.06
C LEU A 62 -6.25 -0.33 3.05
N ASP A 63 -6.68 0.47 2.08
CA ASP A 63 -5.80 1.11 1.10
C ASP A 63 -4.80 2.08 1.76
N ALA A 64 -5.26 2.91 2.70
CA ALA A 64 -4.40 3.78 3.47
C ALA A 64 -3.41 2.99 4.35
N THR A 65 -3.87 1.87 4.92
CA THR A 65 -3.04 1.03 5.79
C THR A 65 -1.91 0.36 5.00
N VAL A 66 -2.20 -0.19 3.81
CA VAL A 66 -1.16 -0.81 2.97
C VAL A 66 -0.20 0.24 2.40
N ALA A 67 -0.68 1.45 2.11
CA ALA A 67 0.17 2.56 1.70
C ALA A 67 1.17 2.93 2.82
N ALA A 68 0.73 2.97 4.08
CA ALA A 68 1.61 3.22 5.22
C ALA A 68 2.64 2.08 5.43
N TRP A 69 2.24 0.83 5.19
CA TRP A 69 3.16 -0.31 5.19
C TRP A 69 4.24 -0.19 4.11
N THR A 70 3.87 0.15 2.87
CA THR A 70 4.83 0.40 1.79
C THR A 70 5.73 1.61 2.10
N ALA A 71 5.19 2.69 2.65
CA ALA A 71 5.99 3.85 3.07
C ALA A 71 7.03 3.47 4.14
N THR A 72 6.67 2.56 5.07
CA THR A 72 7.62 2.01 6.05
C THR A 72 8.72 1.20 5.37
N ARG A 73 8.38 0.37 4.38
CA ARG A 73 9.39 -0.35 3.57
C ARG A 73 10.31 0.63 2.84
N TYR A 74 9.77 1.69 2.26
CA TYR A 74 10.55 2.71 1.57
C TYR A 74 11.54 3.40 2.52
N ALA A 75 11.08 3.84 3.70
CA ALA A 75 11.93 4.46 4.72
C ALA A 75 13.05 3.53 5.20
N LEU A 76 12.84 2.21 5.15
CA LEU A 76 13.83 1.19 5.49
C LEU A 76 14.71 0.74 4.31
N GLY A 77 14.56 1.33 3.12
CA GLY A 77 15.29 0.95 1.90
C GLY A 77 14.90 -0.42 1.35
N LYS A 78 13.70 -0.91 1.67
CA LYS A 78 13.19 -2.23 1.26
C LYS A 78 12.16 -2.18 0.13
N ALA A 79 11.55 -1.02 -0.12
CA ALA A 79 10.60 -0.88 -1.20
C ALA A 79 11.31 -0.84 -2.56
N VAL A 80 10.67 -1.36 -3.59
CA VAL A 80 11.17 -1.34 -4.96
C VAL A 80 10.24 -0.52 -5.86
N PRO A 81 10.77 0.21 -6.86
CA PRO A 81 9.93 0.96 -7.79
C PRO A 81 9.33 0.04 -8.86
N LEU A 82 8.15 0.41 -9.35
CA LEU A 82 7.52 -0.12 -10.54
C LEU A 82 7.30 1.03 -11.55
N PRO A 83 7.86 0.96 -12.78
CA PRO A 83 8.68 -0.12 -13.32
C PRO A 83 10.04 -0.25 -12.61
N GLU A 84 10.60 -1.46 -12.65
CA GLU A 84 11.92 -1.73 -12.06
C GLU A 84 13.00 -0.85 -12.70
N GLY A 85 13.94 -0.40 -11.88
CA GLY A 85 15.03 0.47 -12.32
C GLY A 85 14.62 1.94 -12.54
N HIS A 86 13.37 2.33 -12.26
CA HIS A 86 13.01 3.74 -12.23
C HIS A 86 13.82 4.46 -11.13
N ARG A 87 14.58 5.47 -11.56
CA ARG A 87 15.53 6.20 -10.72
C ARG A 87 14.92 7.34 -9.93
N GLU A 88 13.76 7.82 -10.36
CA GLU A 88 13.07 8.91 -9.70
C GLU A 88 12.04 8.34 -8.73
N ARG A 89 11.73 9.16 -7.73
CA ARG A 89 10.87 8.78 -6.61
C ARG A 89 9.40 9.09 -6.89
N ILE A 90 9.16 10.11 -7.71
CA ILE A 90 7.86 10.50 -8.28
C ILE A 90 7.77 9.92 -9.69
N GLY A 91 6.57 9.50 -10.12
CA GLY A 91 6.36 8.77 -11.37
C GLY A 91 6.61 7.26 -11.29
N ALA A 92 7.02 6.74 -10.13
CA ALA A 92 7.17 5.32 -9.85
C ALA A 92 6.17 4.88 -8.78
N ILE A 93 5.54 3.72 -8.96
CA ILE A 93 4.78 3.10 -7.88
C ILE A 93 5.76 2.33 -7.00
N TRP A 94 5.97 2.79 -5.78
CA TRP A 94 6.76 2.06 -4.79
C TRP A 94 5.92 0.95 -4.16
N ARG A 95 6.54 -0.22 -3.91
CA ARG A 95 5.89 -1.39 -3.30
C ARG A 95 6.76 -2.08 -2.25
#